data_AF-A0A0C3CNC6-F1
#
_entry.id   AF-A0A0C3CNC6-F1
#
_cell.length_a   1.000
_cell.length_b   1.000
_cell.length_c   1.000
_cell.angle_alpha   90.00
_cell.angle_beta   90.00
_cell.angle_gamma   90.00
#
_symmetry.space_group_name_H-M   'P 1'
#
loop_
_entity.id
_entity.type
_entity.pdbx_description
1 polymer ?
#
loop_
_entity_poly.entity_id
_entity_poly.type
_entity_poly.pdbx_seq_one_letter_code
_entity_poly.pdbx_strand_id
1 'polypeptide(L)'
;DLLMHHGCHFRRTVHAFCNVQMLLMNGIVLLSEGANNGLEFFPAMEQKEFKVFHELLCLVPGLEAHLMESSEEEISDITDLVCFPT
;
A
#
# COMPACT_ATOMS: atom_id res chain seq x y z
N ASP A 1 -33.69 -23.56 -6.86
CA ASP A 1 -32.67 -24.57 -6.50
C ASP A 1 -31.84 -24.92 -7.71
N LEU A 2 -30.52 -24.78 -7.75
CA LEU A 2 -29.50 -24.52 -6.71
C LEU A 2 -28.87 -23.14 -6.97
N LEU A 3 -29.03 -22.12 -6.13
CA LEU A 3 -28.26 -21.87 -4.90
C LEU A 3 -26.75 -22.12 -5.05
N MET A 4 -25.97 -21.04 -4.85
CA MET A 4 -24.53 -21.01 -4.56
C MET A 4 -23.60 -20.94 -5.77
N HIS A 5 -23.37 -19.75 -6.35
CA HIS A 5 -22.06 -19.38 -6.94
C HIS A 5 -21.86 -17.86 -7.07
N HIS A 6 -22.54 -17.05 -6.26
CA HIS A 6 -22.35 -15.60 -6.22
C HIS A 6 -21.93 -15.21 -4.80
N GLY A 7 -20.66 -14.84 -4.60
CA GLY A 7 -20.26 -14.13 -3.39
C GLY A 7 -18.96 -14.50 -2.70
N CYS A 8 -18.03 -15.26 -3.32
CA CYS A 8 -16.75 -15.60 -2.66
C CYS A 8 -15.48 -15.13 -3.37
N HIS A 9 -15.59 -14.18 -4.31
CA HIS A 9 -14.41 -13.51 -4.90
C HIS A 9 -14.36 -12.01 -4.65
N PHE A 10 -15.47 -11.33 -4.33
CA PHE A 10 -15.45 -9.88 -4.06
C PHE A 10 -14.92 -9.51 -2.67
N ARG A 11 -14.93 -10.44 -1.72
CA ARG A 11 -14.62 -10.14 -0.30
C ARG A 11 -13.14 -10.36 0.08
N ARG A 12 -12.37 -11.15 -0.67
CA ARG A 12 -10.92 -11.34 -0.41
C ARG A 12 -10.07 -10.27 -1.05
N THR A 13 -10.42 -9.84 -2.25
CA THR A 13 -9.65 -8.84 -3.00
C THR A 13 -9.78 -7.47 -2.34
N VAL A 14 -10.98 -7.06 -1.91
CA VAL A 14 -11.20 -5.78 -1.18
C VAL A 14 -10.36 -5.66 0.10
N HIS A 15 -10.15 -6.75 0.85
CA HIS A 15 -9.30 -6.70 2.06
C HIS A 15 -7.80 -6.57 1.72
N ALA A 16 -7.34 -7.18 0.62
CA ALA A 16 -5.96 -7.01 0.16
C ALA A 16 -5.72 -5.58 -0.37
N PHE A 17 -6.70 -4.99 -1.07
CA PHE A 17 -6.62 -3.59 -1.55
C PHE A 17 -6.57 -2.59 -0.40
N CYS A 18 -7.43 -2.74 0.61
CA CYS A 18 -7.35 -1.90 1.81
C CYS A 18 -5.98 -2.01 2.48
N ASN A 19 -5.33 -3.18 2.45
CA ASN A 19 -3.99 -3.34 3.00
C ASN A 19 -2.92 -2.64 2.16
N VAL A 20 -2.98 -2.68 0.82
CA VAL A 20 -1.97 -1.98 -0.03
C VAL A 20 -2.18 -0.47 -0.01
N GLN A 21 -3.42 0.00 -0.10
CA GLN A 21 -3.72 1.44 0.01
C GLN A 21 -3.30 1.98 1.37
N MET A 22 -3.64 1.29 2.47
CA MET A 22 -3.16 1.68 3.81
C MET A 22 -1.63 1.57 3.93
N LEU A 23 -1.00 0.56 3.33
CA LEU A 23 0.46 0.44 3.30
C LEU A 23 1.12 1.64 2.62
N LEU A 24 0.57 2.10 1.49
CA LEU A 24 1.06 3.28 0.78
C LEU A 24 0.84 4.55 1.61
N MET A 25 -0.37 4.77 2.13
CA MET A 25 -0.68 5.96 2.93
C MET A 25 0.16 6.02 4.21
N ASN A 26 0.21 4.93 4.98
CA ASN A 26 1.02 4.85 6.19
C ASN A 26 2.51 5.01 5.86
N GLY A 27 2.97 4.38 4.76
CA GLY A 27 4.34 4.49 4.27
C GLY A 27 4.74 5.93 3.94
N ILE A 28 3.88 6.68 3.25
CA ILE A 28 4.09 8.10 2.93
C ILE A 28 4.20 8.93 4.21
N VAL A 29 3.29 8.72 5.18
CA VAL A 29 3.31 9.42 6.47
C VAL A 29 4.62 9.13 7.22
N LEU A 30 4.97 7.85 7.39
CA LEU A 30 6.21 7.42 8.04
C LEU A 30 7.46 7.98 7.35
N LEU A 31 7.47 8.00 6.01
CA LEU A 31 8.56 8.56 5.23
C LEU A 31 8.70 10.07 5.48
N SER A 32 7.58 10.80 5.56
CA SER A 32 7.54 12.23 5.88
C SER A 32 8.00 12.54 7.31
N GLU A 33 7.79 11.60 8.24
CA GLU A 33 8.25 11.67 9.63
C GLU A 33 9.74 11.28 9.79
N GLY A 34 10.43 10.92 8.70
CA GLY A 34 11.85 10.61 8.72
C GLY A 34 12.16 9.18 9.19
N ALA A 35 11.23 8.23 9.00
CA ALA A 35 11.41 6.83 9.39
C ALA A 35 12.70 6.18 8.84
N ASN A 36 13.25 6.67 7.72
CA ASN A 36 14.56 6.22 7.22
C ASN A 36 15.71 6.36 8.25
N ASN A 37 15.61 7.30 9.18
CA ASN A 37 16.65 7.58 10.17
C ASN A 37 16.25 7.15 11.60
N GLY A 38 15.03 6.60 11.77
CA GLY A 38 14.44 6.38 13.10
C GLY A 38 13.42 5.24 13.16
N LEU A 39 13.46 4.29 12.22
CA LEU A 39 12.46 3.22 12.14
C LEU A 39 12.34 2.40 13.44
N GLU A 40 13.43 2.26 14.19
CA GLU A 40 13.47 1.51 15.45
C GLU A 40 12.59 2.10 16.57
N PHE A 41 12.20 3.37 16.47
CA PHE A 41 11.33 4.04 17.44
C PHE A 41 9.84 3.74 17.22
N PHE A 42 9.47 3.17 16.07
CA PHE A 42 8.09 2.83 15.74
C PHE A 42 7.72 1.43 16.24
N PRO A 43 6.44 1.14 16.50
CA PRO A 43 5.95 -0.20 16.81
C PRO A 43 6.39 -1.25 15.78
N ALA A 44 6.67 -2.47 16.23
CA ALA A 44 7.19 -3.55 15.39
C ALA A 44 6.32 -3.85 14.14
N MET A 45 5.01 -3.60 14.22
CA MET A 45 4.10 -3.76 13.08
C MET A 45 4.35 -2.69 12.02
N GLU A 46 4.44 -1.42 12.42
CA GLU A 46 4.73 -0.30 11.52
C GLU A 46 6.12 -0.43 10.89
N GLN A 47 7.11 -0.95 11.64
CA GLN A 47 8.43 -1.25 11.08
C GLN A 47 8.36 -2.28 9.95
N LYS A 48 7.52 -3.30 10.11
CA LYS A 48 7.34 -4.35 9.11
C LYS A 48 6.62 -3.81 7.88
N GLU A 49 5.58 -3.01 8.08
CA GLU A 49 4.85 -2.35 6.99
C GLU A 49 5.76 -1.39 6.22
N PHE A 50 6.50 -0.53 6.91
CA PHE A 50 7.43 0.39 6.28
C PHE A 50 8.53 -0.32 5.47
N LYS A 51 9.00 -1.49 5.93
CA LYS A 51 9.95 -2.31 5.14
C LYS A 51 9.35 -2.79 3.83
N VAL A 52 8.10 -3.28 3.86
CA VAL A 52 7.40 -3.72 2.64
C VAL A 52 7.16 -2.53 1.70
N PHE A 53 6.77 -1.38 2.25
CA PHE A 53 6.63 -0.12 1.50
C PHE A 53 7.96 0.30 0.85
N HIS A 54 9.06 0.29 1.61
CA HIS A 54 10.38 0.66 1.11
C HIS A 54 10.88 -0.30 0.03
N GLU A 55 10.62 -1.61 0.17
CA GLU A 55 10.90 -2.59 -0.89
C GLU A 55 10.11 -2.29 -2.16
N LEU A 56 8.83 -1.91 -2.05
CA LEU A 56 8.03 -1.50 -3.20
C LEU A 56 8.62 -0.26 -3.91
N LEU A 57 9.05 0.75 -3.15
CA LEU A 57 9.73 1.93 -3.72
C LEU A 57 11.02 1.55 -4.46
N CYS A 58 11.78 0.59 -3.95
CA CYS A 58 13.00 0.11 -4.60
C CYS A 58 12.73 -0.65 -5.91
N LEU A 59 11.56 -1.26 -6.04
CA LEU A 59 11.17 -1.99 -7.26
C LEU A 59 10.70 -1.08 -8.40
N VAL A 60 10.18 0.11 -8.06
CA VAL A 60 9.62 1.06 -9.05
C VAL A 60 10.35 2.41 -8.94
N PRO A 61 11.37 2.66 -9.78
CA PRO A 61 12.10 3.92 -9.78
C PRO A 61 11.17 5.12 -10.00
N GLY A 62 11.31 6.15 -9.15
CA GLY A 62 10.50 7.37 -9.23
C GLY A 62 9.13 7.28 -8.55
N LEU A 63 8.75 6.10 -8.04
CA LEU A 63 7.48 5.93 -7.32
C LEU A 63 7.40 6.78 -6.06
N GLU A 64 8.50 6.94 -5.32
CA GLU A 64 8.54 7.76 -4.11
C GLU A 64 8.18 9.23 -4.39
N ALA A 65 8.87 9.84 -5.36
CA ALA A 65 8.62 11.22 -5.75
C ALA A 65 7.19 11.40 -6.26
N HIS A 66 6.69 10.42 -7.01
CA HIS A 66 5.31 10.44 -7.50
C HIS A 66 4.31 10.38 -6.34
N LEU A 67 4.46 9.44 -5.40
CA LEU A 67 3.59 9.29 -4.25
C LEU A 67 3.59 10.52 -3.33
N MET A 68 4.71 11.23 -3.20
CA MET A 68 4.78 12.46 -2.41
C MET A 68 4.03 13.65 -3.05
N GLU A 69 3.85 13.63 -4.37
CA GLU A 69 3.12 14.66 -5.12
C GLU A 69 1.65 14.27 -5.37
N SER A 70 1.30 13.00 -5.19
CA SER A 70 -0.03 12.46 -5.44
C SER A 70 -1.06 12.87 -4.39
N SER A 71 -2.27 13.14 -4.88
CA SER A 71 -3.49 13.21 -4.07
C SER A 71 -3.96 11.83 -3.61
N GLU A 72 -4.89 11.77 -2.64
CA GLU A 72 -5.45 10.49 -2.17
C GLU A 72 -6.16 9.69 -3.29
N GLU A 73 -6.80 10.37 -4.23
CA GLU A 73 -7.44 9.73 -5.39
C GLU A 73 -6.38 9.10 -6.32
N GLU A 74 -5.29 9.81 -6.59
CA GLU A 74 -4.17 9.28 -7.40
C GLU A 74 -3.45 8.11 -6.71
N ILE A 75 -3.35 8.12 -5.37
CA ILE A 75 -2.83 6.97 -4.61
C ILE A 75 -3.75 5.74 -4.78
N SER A 76 -5.06 5.95 -4.87
CA SER A 76 -6.00 4.86 -5.18
C SER A 76 -5.73 4.29 -6.59
N ASP A 77 -5.53 5.14 -7.59
CA ASP A 77 -5.23 4.71 -8.95
C ASP A 77 -3.89 3.95 -9.04
N ILE A 78 -2.86 4.43 -8.32
CA ILE A 78 -1.56 3.74 -8.21
C ILE A 78 -1.72 2.38 -7.54
N THR A 79 -2.56 2.29 -6.51
CA THR A 79 -2.86 1.01 -5.84
C THR A 79 -3.45 0.01 -6.82
N ASP A 80 -4.37 0.45 -7.69
CA ASP A 80 -4.97 -0.40 -8.71
C ASP A 80 -3.94 -0.90 -9.72
N LEU A 81 -3.02 -0.05 -10.16
CA LEU A 81 -1.92 -0.44 -11.07
C LEU A 81 -0.97 -1.47 -10.44
N VAL A 82 -0.63 -1.29 -9.15
CA VAL A 82 0.28 -2.20 -8.43
C VAL A 82 -0.38 -3.56 -8.19
N CYS A 83 -1.68 -3.58 -7.90
CA CYS A 83 -2.39 -4.81 -7.57
C CYS A 83 -2.93 -5.57 -8.79
N PHE A 84 -3.14 -4.87 -9.92
CA PHE A 84 -3.59 -5.43 -11.18
C PHE A 84 -2.66 -5.00 -12.33
N PRO A 85 -1.52 -5.68 -12.52
CA PRO A 85 -0.68 -5.43 -13.67
C PRO A 85 -1.44 -5.80 -14.95
N THR A 86 -1.67 -4.82 -15.82
CA THR A 86 -2.27 -4.98 -17.15
C THR A 86 -1.31 -5.56 -18.17
#